data_AF-A0A934DCZ3-F1
#
_entry.id   AF-A0A934DCZ3-F1
#
_cell.length_a   1.000
_cell.length_b   1.000
_cell.length_c   1.000
_cell.angle_alpha   90.00
_cell.angle_beta   90.00
_cell.angle_gamma   90.00
#
_symmetry.space_group_name_H-M   'P 1'
#
loop_
_entity.id
_entity.type
_entity.pdbx_description
1 polymer ?
#
loop_
_entity_poly.entity_id
_entity_poly.type
_entity_poly.pdbx_seq_one_letter_code
_entity_poly.pdbx_strand_id
1 'polypeptide(L)'
;MRSTFLVIALTLLHSAHADDYRGCFPQTGEVSGWTRIDSVRTYEADALYDLIDGGADVFFEYGFHRAAAATYSTDSLRRVTVEVYEMTSSESAFGVFSMFASDAQYAIDAGDSAVGGEYFVFAWRGRFFISLTSDGNIAQRDSSVLALVRWMTRHLAGGARKPALIEALEREQLASHLVYIRGPLVYRSRSPFALRKLPPFIDGVIGKDVSLSFVLLRFKDDIAAGTAKESIIEQIGLTDAAAMSQHSRVAMRVLEISNCVVIIQGRDSPDAEVRRLTRIVDSVRSF
;
A
#
# COMPACT_ATOMS: atom_id res chain seq x y z
N MET A 1 24.88 53.30 32.19
CA MET A 1 25.08 51.88 31.86
C MET A 1 24.29 51.56 30.61
N ARG A 2 24.98 51.05 29.58
CA ARG A 2 24.44 50.69 28.26
C ARG A 2 23.75 49.33 28.34
N SER A 3 22.52 49.22 27.84
CA SER A 3 21.95 47.93 27.45
C SER A 3 21.25 48.09 26.11
N THR A 4 22.03 47.92 25.05
CA THR A 4 21.54 47.75 23.69
C THR A 4 20.96 46.33 23.60
N PHE A 5 19.64 46.19 23.54
CA PHE A 5 19.01 44.92 23.22
C PHE A 5 19.09 44.68 21.72
N LEU A 6 20.00 43.79 21.31
CA LEU A 6 20.08 43.25 19.96
C LEU A 6 18.92 42.28 19.77
N VAL A 7 17.83 42.72 19.14
CA VAL A 7 16.77 41.83 18.66
C VAL A 7 17.30 41.13 17.41
N ILE A 8 17.82 39.92 17.58
CA ILE A 8 18.07 39.02 16.46
C ILE A 8 16.70 38.59 15.95
N ALA A 9 16.23 39.26 14.90
CA ALA A 9 15.13 38.76 14.09
C ALA A 9 15.60 37.45 13.46
N LEU A 10 15.29 36.33 14.13
CA LEU A 10 15.42 35.00 13.56
C LEU A 10 14.37 34.92 12.45
N THR A 11 14.72 35.38 11.26
CA THR A 11 13.98 35.06 10.05
C THR A 11 14.04 33.55 9.93
N LEU A 12 12.99 32.87 10.40
CA LEU A 12 12.64 31.54 9.93
C LEU A 12 12.56 31.69 8.40
N LEU A 13 13.64 31.32 7.71
CA LEU A 13 13.50 30.79 6.37
C LEU A 13 12.58 29.59 6.54
N HIS A 14 11.27 29.84 6.50
CA HIS A 14 10.34 28.85 6.00
C HIS A 14 10.89 28.52 4.62
N SER A 15 11.55 27.37 4.50
CA SER A 15 11.86 26.83 3.21
C SER A 15 10.53 26.77 2.47
N ALA A 16 10.33 27.67 1.51
CA ALA A 16 9.24 27.61 0.55
C ALA A 16 9.39 26.39 -0.40
N HIS A 17 10.25 25.43 -0.05
CA HIS A 17 10.19 24.04 -0.51
C HIS A 17 9.09 23.25 0.21
N ALA A 18 7.90 23.85 0.33
CA ALA A 18 6.70 23.05 0.38
C ALA A 18 6.58 22.39 -1.00
N ASP A 19 7.21 21.21 -1.13
CA ASP A 19 6.66 20.08 -1.87
C ASP A 19 5.96 20.44 -3.19
N ASP A 20 6.70 20.95 -4.19
CA ASP A 20 6.17 21.00 -5.55
C ASP A 20 6.20 19.60 -6.16
N TYR A 21 5.31 18.72 -5.65
CA TYR A 21 5.09 17.39 -6.21
C TYR A 21 4.59 17.47 -7.65
N ARG A 22 4.11 18.63 -8.13
CA ARG A 22 3.81 18.85 -9.55
C ARG A 22 5.08 18.85 -10.40
N GLY A 23 6.24 19.12 -9.80
CA GLY A 23 7.55 18.97 -10.42
C GLY A 23 7.89 17.54 -10.82
N CYS A 24 7.16 16.53 -10.33
CA CYS A 24 7.32 15.15 -10.81
C CYS A 24 6.53 14.85 -12.10
N PHE A 25 5.80 15.82 -12.67
CA PHE A 25 5.16 15.69 -13.97
C PHE A 25 6.04 16.31 -15.05
N PRO A 26 6.72 15.52 -15.89
CA PRO A 26 7.61 16.06 -16.90
C PRO A 26 6.88 16.99 -17.86
N GLN A 27 7.55 18.07 -18.23
CA GLN A 27 7.15 18.93 -19.34
C GLN A 27 7.37 18.21 -20.67
N THR A 28 6.70 18.68 -21.72
CA THR A 28 6.88 18.17 -23.08
C THR A 28 8.36 18.22 -23.47
N GLY A 29 8.91 17.07 -23.85
CA GLY A 29 10.31 16.93 -24.24
C GLY A 29 11.30 16.58 -23.13
N GLU A 30 10.93 16.64 -21.84
CA GLU A 30 11.83 16.21 -20.74
C GLU A 30 12.01 14.69 -20.68
N VAL A 31 11.01 13.95 -21.16
CA VAL A 31 11.11 12.51 -21.43
C VAL A 31 10.86 12.32 -22.91
N SER A 32 11.86 11.76 -23.61
CA SER A 32 11.80 11.56 -25.06
C SER A 32 10.56 10.76 -25.47
N GLY A 33 9.88 11.21 -26.53
CA GLY A 33 8.68 10.56 -27.08
C GLY A 33 7.37 10.88 -26.37
N TRP A 34 7.37 11.75 -25.35
CA TRP A 34 6.16 12.15 -24.63
C TRP A 34 5.86 13.64 -24.74
N THR A 35 4.61 13.95 -25.05
CA THR A 35 4.04 15.30 -24.99
C THR A 35 2.95 15.32 -23.92
N ARG A 36 3.02 16.26 -22.98
CA ARG A 36 1.93 16.47 -22.01
C ARG A 36 0.81 17.22 -22.72
N ILE A 37 -0.38 16.62 -22.79
CA ILE A 37 -1.50 17.12 -23.60
C ILE A 37 -2.55 17.90 -22.79
N ASP A 38 -2.39 17.95 -21.47
CA ASP A 38 -3.20 18.77 -20.56
C ASP A 38 -2.34 19.48 -19.49
N SER A 39 -3.00 20.32 -18.69
CA SER A 39 -2.37 20.92 -17.52
C SER A 39 -2.46 19.96 -16.33
N VAL A 40 -1.44 19.98 -15.47
CA VAL A 40 -1.46 19.21 -14.23
C VAL A 40 -2.58 19.74 -13.34
N ARG A 41 -3.62 18.92 -13.13
CA ARG A 41 -4.75 19.20 -12.23
C ARG A 41 -4.44 18.66 -10.84
N THR A 42 -4.94 19.31 -9.81
CA THR A 42 -4.73 18.93 -8.41
C THR A 42 -6.07 18.66 -7.73
N TYR A 43 -6.11 17.67 -6.84
CA TYR A 43 -7.30 17.23 -6.14
C TYR A 43 -7.00 17.12 -4.65
N GLU A 44 -7.82 17.74 -3.81
CA GLU A 44 -7.68 17.72 -2.35
C GLU A 44 -9.04 17.40 -1.72
N ALA A 45 -9.02 16.80 -0.52
CA ALA A 45 -10.24 16.39 0.18
C ALA A 45 -11.21 15.64 -0.74
N ASP A 46 -12.48 16.05 -0.77
CA ASP A 46 -13.54 15.37 -1.53
C ASP A 46 -13.40 15.54 -3.05
N ALA A 47 -12.54 16.44 -3.55
CA ALA A 47 -12.27 16.53 -5.00
C ALA A 47 -11.61 15.26 -5.56
N LEU A 48 -11.11 14.37 -4.69
CA LEU A 48 -10.62 13.06 -5.12
C LEU A 48 -11.71 12.21 -5.81
N TYR A 49 -12.97 12.37 -5.43
CA TYR A 49 -14.08 11.67 -6.10
C TYR A 49 -14.25 12.09 -7.57
N ASP A 50 -13.82 13.30 -7.94
CA ASP A 50 -13.83 13.76 -9.34
C ASP A 50 -12.75 13.07 -10.18
N LEU A 51 -11.67 12.59 -9.54
CA LEU A 51 -10.60 11.86 -10.20
C LEU A 51 -10.88 10.35 -10.26
N ILE A 52 -11.32 9.76 -9.14
CA ILE A 52 -11.55 8.32 -9.00
C ILE A 52 -12.97 8.03 -8.52
N ASP A 53 -13.88 7.86 -9.49
CA ASP A 53 -15.31 7.65 -9.33
C ASP A 53 -15.65 6.45 -8.39
N GLY A 54 -15.94 6.76 -7.13
CA GLY A 54 -16.24 5.78 -6.07
C GLY A 54 -15.02 5.03 -5.51
N GLY A 55 -13.81 5.30 -6.01
CA GLY A 55 -12.57 4.69 -5.54
C GLY A 55 -11.88 5.45 -4.40
N ALA A 56 -12.30 6.69 -4.10
CA ALA A 56 -11.60 7.57 -3.16
C ALA A 56 -11.58 7.06 -1.71
N ASP A 57 -12.61 6.33 -1.28
CA ASP A 57 -12.74 5.86 0.11
C ASP A 57 -11.53 5.04 0.58
N VAL A 58 -10.97 4.20 -0.30
CA VAL A 58 -9.78 3.42 0.04
C VAL A 58 -8.55 4.31 0.24
N PHE A 59 -8.43 5.41 -0.49
CA PHE A 59 -7.31 6.34 -0.28
C PHE A 59 -7.48 7.09 1.04
N PHE A 60 -8.71 7.48 1.41
CA PHE A 60 -8.98 8.08 2.71
C PHE A 60 -8.69 7.14 3.88
N GLU A 61 -9.00 5.83 3.77
CA GLU A 61 -8.63 4.83 4.79
C GLU A 61 -7.12 4.77 5.04
N TYR A 62 -6.30 5.09 4.03
CA TYR A 62 -4.84 5.09 4.16
C TYR A 62 -4.28 6.48 4.48
N GLY A 63 -5.11 7.51 4.66
CA GLY A 63 -4.66 8.86 4.97
C GLY A 63 -4.16 9.60 3.73
N PHE A 64 -5.05 9.76 2.76
CA PHE A 64 -4.87 10.65 1.61
C PHE A 64 -4.62 12.10 2.05
N HIS A 65 -3.68 12.77 1.36
CA HIS A 65 -3.44 14.20 1.54
C HIS A 65 -3.95 14.98 0.33
N ARG A 66 -3.39 14.69 -0.86
CA ARG A 66 -3.76 15.32 -2.13
C ARG A 66 -3.31 14.47 -3.31
N ALA A 67 -3.87 14.71 -4.49
CA ALA A 67 -3.43 14.11 -5.74
C ALA A 67 -3.12 15.17 -6.81
N ALA A 68 -2.39 14.77 -7.82
CA ALA A 68 -2.32 15.47 -9.09
C ALA A 68 -2.42 14.49 -10.25
N ALA A 69 -2.95 14.95 -11.38
CA ALA A 69 -3.04 14.14 -12.58
C ALA A 69 -2.74 14.94 -13.85
N ALA A 70 -2.19 14.25 -14.85
CA ALA A 70 -1.99 14.77 -16.20
C ALA A 70 -1.95 13.63 -17.22
N THR A 71 -2.25 13.94 -18.47
CA THR A 71 -2.24 13.01 -19.59
C THR A 71 -1.08 13.30 -20.52
N TYR A 72 -0.41 12.24 -20.96
CA TYR A 72 0.67 12.27 -21.93
C TYR A 72 0.27 11.53 -23.19
N SER A 73 0.81 11.96 -24.33
CA SER A 73 0.65 11.26 -25.60
C SER A 73 1.97 11.11 -26.34
N THR A 74 2.10 10.00 -27.06
CA THR A 74 3.20 9.75 -28.00
C THR A 74 2.82 10.20 -29.41
N ASP A 75 3.79 10.26 -30.33
CA ASP A 75 3.54 10.54 -31.75
C ASP A 75 2.62 9.50 -32.42
N SER A 76 2.60 8.27 -31.89
CA SER A 76 1.68 7.20 -32.30
C SER A 76 0.28 7.32 -31.70
N LEU A 77 -0.05 8.46 -31.08
CA LEU A 77 -1.32 8.77 -30.43
C LEU A 77 -1.73 7.86 -29.26
N ARG A 78 -0.81 7.04 -28.74
CA ARG A 78 -1.06 6.33 -27.47
C ARG A 78 -1.18 7.37 -26.36
N ARG A 79 -2.17 7.21 -25.48
CA ARG A 79 -2.34 8.07 -24.31
C ARG A 79 -2.06 7.32 -23.02
N VAL A 80 -1.44 8.05 -22.11
CA VAL A 80 -1.15 7.58 -20.77
C VAL A 80 -1.58 8.63 -19.78
N THR A 81 -2.50 8.27 -18.89
CA THR A 81 -2.91 9.09 -17.76
C THR A 81 -2.01 8.77 -16.58
N VAL A 82 -1.48 9.82 -15.98
CA VAL A 82 -0.59 9.76 -14.82
C VAL A 82 -1.30 10.40 -13.65
N GLU A 83 -1.35 9.68 -12.53
CA GLU A 83 -1.89 10.15 -11.27
C GLU A 83 -0.84 9.96 -10.18
N VAL A 84 -0.62 10.98 -9.37
CA VAL A 84 0.32 10.97 -8.24
C VAL A 84 -0.44 11.34 -6.99
N TYR A 85 -0.52 10.40 -6.07
CA TYR A 85 -1.22 10.51 -4.80
C TYR A 85 -0.19 10.73 -3.69
N GLU A 86 -0.24 11.89 -3.05
CA GLU A 86 0.50 12.15 -1.82
C GLU A 86 -0.33 11.64 -0.63
N MET A 87 0.28 10.78 0.17
CA MET A 87 -0.28 10.23 1.39
C MET A 87 0.37 10.88 2.61
N THR A 88 -0.26 10.75 3.77
CA THR A 88 0.23 11.29 5.05
C THR A 88 1.58 10.70 5.50
N SER A 89 1.96 9.53 4.99
CA SER A 89 3.24 8.87 5.33
C SER A 89 3.68 7.90 4.23
N SER A 90 4.93 7.44 4.32
CA SER A 90 5.47 6.43 3.40
C SER A 90 4.76 5.09 3.53
N GLU A 91 4.44 4.68 4.76
CA GLU A 91 3.70 3.47 5.07
C GLU A 91 2.29 3.51 4.50
N SER A 92 1.68 4.69 4.47
CA SER A 92 0.36 4.92 3.88
C SER A 92 0.38 4.76 2.35
N ALA A 93 1.37 5.35 1.69
CA ALA A 93 1.58 5.17 0.25
C ALA A 93 1.94 3.74 -0.11
N PHE A 94 2.78 3.08 0.69
CA PHE A 94 3.06 1.66 0.54
C PHE A 94 1.79 0.82 0.64
N GLY A 95 0.90 1.16 1.57
CA GLY A 95 -0.37 0.46 1.73
C GLY A 95 -1.21 0.45 0.46
N VAL A 96 -1.42 1.63 -0.13
CA VAL A 96 -2.09 1.77 -1.43
C VAL A 96 -1.32 1.03 -2.53
N PHE A 97 0.01 1.18 -2.60
CA PHE A 97 0.81 0.44 -3.57
C PHE A 97 0.63 -1.08 -3.45
N SER A 98 0.66 -1.64 -2.23
CA SER A 98 0.60 -3.08 -1.99
C SER A 98 -0.71 -3.72 -2.46
N MET A 99 -1.83 -3.00 -2.39
CA MET A 99 -3.12 -3.51 -2.89
C MET A 99 -3.17 -3.56 -4.41
N PHE A 100 -2.50 -2.65 -5.12
CA PHE A 100 -2.45 -2.68 -6.59
C PHE A 100 -1.37 -3.63 -7.10
N ALA A 101 -0.24 -3.70 -6.38
CA ALA A 101 0.87 -4.55 -6.75
C ALA A 101 0.58 -6.06 -6.64
N SER A 102 -0.44 -6.46 -5.88
CA SER A 102 -0.83 -7.87 -5.77
C SER A 102 -1.31 -8.48 -7.08
N ASP A 103 -1.76 -7.66 -8.05
CA ASP A 103 -2.27 -8.12 -9.34
C ASP A 103 -1.28 -7.89 -10.50
N ALA A 104 -0.07 -7.43 -10.20
CA ALA A 104 0.91 -7.08 -11.22
C ALA A 104 1.63 -8.28 -11.82
N GLN A 105 1.99 -8.17 -13.10
CA GLN A 105 2.60 -9.25 -13.87
C GLN A 105 4.13 -9.23 -13.80
N TYR A 106 4.74 -8.05 -13.64
CA TYR A 106 6.20 -7.91 -13.64
C TYR A 106 6.68 -6.75 -12.78
N ALA A 107 7.89 -6.88 -12.22
CA ALA A 107 8.56 -5.82 -11.49
C ALA A 107 9.26 -4.82 -12.42
N ILE A 108 9.34 -3.57 -11.98
CA ILE A 108 10.03 -2.47 -12.66
C ILE A 108 11.05 -1.86 -11.70
N ASP A 109 12.25 -1.61 -12.20
CA ASP A 109 13.29 -0.88 -11.48
C ASP A 109 13.04 0.64 -11.58
N ALA A 110 12.21 1.16 -10.67
CA ALA A 110 11.88 2.57 -10.49
C ALA A 110 11.35 2.85 -9.07
N GLY A 111 11.60 4.06 -8.56
CA GLY A 111 11.17 4.46 -7.20
C GLY A 111 11.75 3.57 -6.11
N ASP A 112 10.98 3.41 -5.03
CA ASP A 112 11.28 2.45 -3.96
C ASP A 112 10.75 1.06 -4.32
N SER A 113 9.65 1.00 -5.08
CA SER A 113 9.18 -0.19 -5.76
C SER A 113 8.26 0.22 -6.91
N ALA A 114 8.29 -0.55 -8.01
CA ALA A 114 7.35 -0.39 -9.10
C ALA A 114 7.03 -1.73 -9.74
N VAL A 115 5.82 -1.84 -10.26
CA VAL A 115 5.30 -3.03 -10.93
C VAL A 115 4.45 -2.61 -12.12
N GLY A 116 4.34 -3.48 -13.11
CA GLY A 116 3.57 -3.21 -14.31
C GLY A 116 2.68 -4.37 -14.71
N GLY A 117 1.74 -4.03 -15.58
CA GLY A 117 0.82 -4.94 -16.23
C GLY A 117 0.52 -4.53 -17.64
N GLU A 118 -0.54 -5.13 -18.20
CA GLU A 118 -0.87 -4.94 -19.62
C GLU A 118 -1.25 -3.49 -19.94
N TYR A 119 -1.91 -2.79 -19.02
CA TYR A 119 -2.41 -1.42 -19.24
C TYR A 119 -2.05 -0.45 -18.12
N PHE A 120 -1.21 -0.88 -17.18
CA PHE A 120 -0.86 -0.07 -16.02
C PHE A 120 0.60 -0.20 -15.60
N VAL A 121 1.08 0.84 -14.93
CA VAL A 121 2.28 0.81 -14.10
C VAL A 121 1.93 1.45 -12.76
N PHE A 122 2.29 0.79 -11.67
CA PHE A 122 2.16 1.31 -10.32
C PHE A 122 3.54 1.48 -9.71
N ALA A 123 3.79 2.62 -9.07
CA ALA A 123 5.04 2.86 -8.37
C ALA A 123 4.80 3.49 -7.01
N TRP A 124 5.75 3.26 -6.12
CA TRP A 124 5.80 3.82 -4.78
C TRP A 124 7.15 4.53 -4.59
N ARG A 125 7.09 5.73 -4.03
CA ARG A 125 8.28 6.52 -3.68
C ARG A 125 7.98 7.37 -2.44
N GLY A 126 8.59 7.05 -1.31
CA GLY A 126 8.34 7.71 -0.03
C GLY A 126 6.85 7.75 0.27
N ARG A 127 6.29 8.93 0.47
CA ARG A 127 4.85 9.13 0.74
C ARG A 127 3.98 9.25 -0.52
N PHE A 128 4.50 8.91 -1.69
CA PHE A 128 3.79 9.02 -2.96
C PHE A 128 3.48 7.64 -3.55
N PHE A 129 2.23 7.47 -3.98
CA PHE A 129 1.81 6.41 -4.88
C PHE A 129 1.58 6.99 -6.27
N ILE A 130 2.06 6.30 -7.31
CA ILE A 130 1.99 6.73 -8.69
C ILE A 130 1.24 5.66 -9.48
N SER A 131 0.21 6.09 -10.20
CA SER A 131 -0.57 5.28 -11.12
C SER A 131 -0.37 5.81 -12.54
N LEU A 132 -0.01 4.92 -13.44
CA LEU A 132 0.11 5.14 -14.87
C LEU A 132 -0.88 4.20 -15.53
N THR A 133 -1.87 4.72 -16.25
CA THR A 133 -2.85 3.93 -17.01
C THR A 133 -2.79 4.29 -18.48
N SER A 134 -2.83 3.29 -19.35
CA SER A 134 -2.63 3.45 -20.79
C SER A 134 -3.85 2.99 -21.58
N ASP A 135 -4.19 3.69 -22.65
CA ASP A 135 -5.23 3.28 -23.60
C ASP A 135 -4.77 2.18 -24.57
N GLY A 136 -3.49 1.84 -24.53
CA GLY A 136 -2.88 0.72 -25.27
C GLY A 136 -2.00 -0.15 -24.38
N ASN A 137 -1.63 -1.32 -24.90
CA ASN A 137 -0.78 -2.29 -24.19
C ASN A 137 0.60 -1.68 -23.83
N ILE A 138 1.04 -1.92 -22.60
CA ILE A 138 2.37 -1.63 -22.08
C ILE A 138 3.14 -2.95 -22.03
N ALA A 139 4.03 -3.15 -23.00
CA ALA A 139 4.94 -4.27 -22.96
C ALA A 139 5.90 -4.15 -21.76
N GLN A 140 6.29 -5.26 -21.15
CA GLN A 140 7.21 -5.29 -19.98
C GLN A 140 8.50 -4.48 -20.18
N ARG A 141 8.99 -4.40 -21.43
CA ARG A 141 10.21 -3.69 -21.80
C ARG A 141 9.95 -2.41 -22.60
N ASP A 142 8.76 -1.82 -22.48
CA ASP A 142 8.46 -0.53 -23.10
C ASP A 142 9.36 0.56 -22.52
N SER A 143 10.44 0.87 -23.24
CA SER A 143 11.46 1.82 -22.79
C SER A 143 10.91 3.23 -22.60
N SER A 144 9.85 3.61 -23.32
CA SER A 144 9.25 4.95 -23.21
C SER A 144 8.45 5.11 -21.92
N VAL A 145 7.67 4.10 -21.53
CA VAL A 145 6.92 4.08 -20.25
C VAL A 145 7.90 3.93 -19.08
N LEU A 146 8.90 3.05 -19.21
CA LEU A 146 9.94 2.88 -18.20
C LEU A 146 10.73 4.18 -17.97
N ALA A 147 11.06 4.92 -19.02
CA ALA A 147 11.72 6.23 -18.91
C ALA A 147 10.83 7.24 -18.18
N LEU A 148 9.53 7.26 -18.46
CA LEU A 148 8.56 8.15 -17.82
C LEU A 148 8.48 7.88 -16.31
N VAL A 149 8.17 6.65 -15.88
CA VAL A 149 8.05 6.32 -14.44
C VAL A 149 9.36 6.53 -13.67
N ARG A 150 10.52 6.23 -14.29
CA ARG A 150 11.84 6.49 -13.69
C ARG A 150 12.15 7.98 -13.59
N TRP A 151 11.73 8.79 -14.54
CA TRP A 151 11.87 10.23 -14.45
C TRP A 151 11.04 10.76 -13.28
N MET A 152 9.76 10.40 -13.24
CA MET A 152 8.84 10.86 -12.19
C MET A 152 9.33 10.51 -10.79
N THR A 153 9.68 9.24 -10.55
CA THR A 153 10.12 8.76 -9.23
C THR A 153 11.42 9.39 -8.76
N ARG A 154 12.33 9.78 -9.67
CA ARG A 154 13.57 10.50 -9.31
C ARG A 154 13.32 11.96 -8.90
N HIS A 155 12.22 12.56 -9.36
CA HIS A 155 11.83 13.94 -9.01
C HIS A 155 10.93 14.00 -7.78
N LEU A 156 10.66 12.87 -7.13
CA LEU A 156 9.95 12.80 -5.86
C LEU A 156 10.94 12.62 -4.70
N ALA A 157 10.85 13.54 -3.73
CA ALA A 157 11.61 13.48 -2.50
C ALA A 157 11.00 12.51 -1.48
N GLY A 158 11.82 12.02 -0.56
CA GLY A 158 11.40 11.13 0.52
C GLY A 158 12.16 9.82 0.54
N GLY A 159 12.25 9.22 1.73
CA GLY A 159 12.81 7.90 1.94
C GLY A 159 11.72 6.85 2.07
N ALA A 160 11.98 5.67 1.53
CA ALA A 160 11.13 4.50 1.70
C ALA A 160 11.06 4.09 3.17
N ARG A 161 9.84 3.87 3.66
CA ARG A 161 9.56 3.19 4.91
C ARG A 161 8.32 2.31 4.72
N LYS A 162 8.49 1.01 4.86
CA LYS A 162 7.36 0.08 4.87
C LYS A 162 6.80 -0.04 6.29
N PRO A 163 5.54 -0.46 6.46
CA PRO A 163 5.03 -0.85 7.77
C PRO A 163 5.90 -1.95 8.40
N ALA A 164 6.23 -1.84 9.69
CA ALA A 164 7.12 -2.80 10.37
C ALA A 164 6.65 -4.27 10.25
N LEU A 165 5.33 -4.50 10.26
CA LEU A 165 4.74 -5.82 10.03
C LEU A 165 5.10 -6.38 8.65
N ILE A 166 5.06 -5.54 7.60
CA ILE A 166 5.42 -5.95 6.25
C ILE A 166 6.91 -6.29 6.19
N GLU A 167 7.80 -5.43 6.69
CA GLU A 167 9.24 -5.68 6.67
C GLU A 167 9.60 -6.99 7.39
N ALA A 168 8.93 -7.27 8.52
CA ALA A 168 9.16 -8.49 9.27
C ALA A 168 8.66 -9.75 8.53
N LEU A 169 7.49 -9.67 7.89
CA LEU A 169 6.93 -10.77 7.09
C LEU A 169 7.75 -11.06 5.83
N GLU A 170 8.21 -10.02 5.12
CA GLU A 170 9.06 -10.15 3.93
C GLU A 170 10.40 -10.78 4.26
N ARG A 171 11.03 -10.39 5.37
CA ARG A 171 12.31 -10.95 5.83
C ARG A 171 12.25 -12.45 6.05
N GLU A 172 11.14 -12.91 6.63
CA GLU A 172 10.91 -14.34 6.83
C GLU A 172 10.46 -15.04 5.54
N GLN A 173 10.01 -14.34 4.49
CA GLN A 173 9.49 -14.92 3.24
C GLN A 173 8.31 -15.87 3.50
N LEU A 174 7.30 -15.39 4.22
CA LEU A 174 6.14 -16.21 4.59
C LEU A 174 5.11 -16.35 3.46
N ALA A 175 5.02 -15.34 2.58
CA ALA A 175 4.17 -15.36 1.39
C ALA A 175 4.83 -14.53 0.28
N SER A 176 4.51 -14.88 -0.97
CA SER A 176 4.99 -14.18 -2.17
C SER A 176 4.32 -12.81 -2.35
N HIS A 177 3.07 -12.67 -1.91
CA HIS A 177 2.34 -11.41 -1.97
C HIS A 177 1.78 -11.04 -0.59
N LEU A 178 2.09 -9.83 -0.15
CA LEU A 178 1.63 -9.24 1.09
C LEU A 178 0.88 -7.94 0.78
N VAL A 179 -0.36 -7.85 1.25
CA VAL A 179 -1.19 -6.64 1.14
C VAL A 179 -1.34 -6.04 2.53
N TYR A 180 -0.87 -4.81 2.71
CA TYR A 180 -1.05 -4.08 3.97
C TYR A 180 -2.47 -3.50 4.02
N ILE A 181 -3.16 -3.69 5.14
CA ILE A 181 -4.56 -3.25 5.33
C ILE A 181 -4.67 -2.30 6.52
N ARG A 182 -5.45 -1.22 6.37
CA ARG A 182 -5.76 -0.25 7.44
C ARG A 182 -7.24 -0.09 7.72
N GLY A 183 -8.09 -0.70 6.89
CA GLY A 183 -9.53 -0.56 6.98
C GLY A 183 -10.29 -1.72 6.34
N PRO A 184 -11.63 -1.72 6.48
CA PRO A 184 -12.49 -2.77 5.97
C PRO A 184 -12.54 -2.88 4.45
N LEU A 185 -12.27 -1.83 3.66
CA LEU A 185 -12.46 -1.89 2.21
C LEU A 185 -11.49 -2.87 1.55
N VAL A 186 -10.18 -2.75 1.82
CA VAL A 186 -9.18 -3.69 1.28
C VAL A 186 -9.34 -5.08 1.90
N TYR A 187 -9.71 -5.17 3.18
CA TYR A 187 -10.03 -6.46 3.79
C TYR A 187 -11.12 -7.20 3.01
N ARG A 188 -12.26 -6.54 2.73
CA ARG A 188 -13.39 -7.16 2.04
C ARG A 188 -13.09 -7.58 0.61
N SER A 189 -12.24 -6.83 -0.10
CA SER A 189 -11.91 -7.13 -1.49
C SER A 189 -10.79 -8.16 -1.64
N ARG A 190 -9.86 -8.25 -0.69
CA ARG A 190 -8.65 -9.09 -0.81
C ARG A 190 -8.61 -10.29 0.14
N SER A 191 -9.33 -10.26 1.26
CA SER A 191 -9.27 -11.33 2.26
C SER A 191 -9.90 -12.62 1.71
N PRO A 192 -9.23 -13.77 1.87
CA PRO A 192 -9.84 -15.07 1.60
C PRO A 192 -10.83 -15.49 2.69
N PHE A 193 -10.86 -14.77 3.81
CA PHE A 193 -11.75 -15.03 4.94
C PHE A 193 -12.85 -13.97 4.98
N ALA A 194 -14.09 -14.39 4.77
CA ALA A 194 -15.23 -13.51 4.84
C ALA A 194 -15.70 -13.35 6.30
N LEU A 195 -15.69 -12.12 6.80
CA LEU A 195 -16.27 -11.76 8.09
C LEU A 195 -17.47 -10.84 7.86
N ARG A 196 -18.59 -11.15 8.52
CA ARG A 196 -19.81 -10.32 8.48
C ARG A 196 -19.57 -8.96 9.11
N LYS A 197 -18.84 -8.93 10.22
CA LYS A 197 -18.45 -7.73 10.95
C LYS A 197 -16.98 -7.81 11.30
N LEU A 198 -16.21 -6.87 10.77
CA LEU A 198 -14.79 -6.74 11.08
C LEU A 198 -14.64 -5.94 12.40
N PRO A 199 -14.02 -6.51 13.44
CA PRO A 199 -13.70 -5.75 14.65
C PRO A 199 -12.77 -4.57 14.31
N PRO A 200 -12.86 -3.42 15.00
CA PRO A 200 -11.98 -2.30 14.73
C PRO A 200 -10.53 -2.67 15.06
N PHE A 201 -9.65 -2.54 14.09
CA PHE A 201 -8.23 -2.88 14.16
C PHE A 201 -7.38 -1.66 13.74
N ILE A 202 -6.10 -1.65 14.10
CA ILE A 202 -5.17 -0.57 13.77
C ILE A 202 -4.67 -0.72 12.33
N ASP A 203 -4.11 -1.89 12.05
CA ASP A 203 -3.62 -2.29 10.73
C ASP A 203 -3.47 -3.81 10.67
N GLY A 204 -3.10 -4.31 9.50
CA GLY A 204 -2.92 -5.74 9.30
C GLY A 204 -2.23 -6.06 8.00
N VAL A 205 -2.05 -7.35 7.75
CA VAL A 205 -1.46 -7.87 6.53
C VAL A 205 -2.25 -9.09 6.06
N ILE A 206 -2.58 -9.11 4.78
CA ILE A 206 -3.11 -10.28 4.09
C ILE A 206 -1.94 -10.90 3.33
N GLY A 207 -1.64 -12.17 3.62
CA GLY A 207 -0.67 -12.94 2.88
C GLY A 207 -1.34 -14.08 2.12
N LYS A 208 -0.97 -14.26 0.86
CA LYS A 208 -1.48 -15.35 0.03
C LYS A 208 -0.36 -15.99 -0.76
N ASP A 209 -0.38 -17.32 -0.78
CA ASP A 209 0.48 -18.17 -1.58
C ASP A 209 -0.30 -19.43 -2.03
N VAL A 210 0.32 -20.29 -2.83
CA VAL A 210 -0.31 -21.50 -3.43
C VAL A 210 -0.85 -22.47 -2.38
N SER A 211 -0.21 -22.57 -1.22
CA SER A 211 -0.54 -23.52 -0.15
C SER A 211 -0.98 -22.86 1.16
N LEU A 212 -0.90 -21.53 1.25
CA LEU A 212 -1.09 -20.77 2.47
C LEU A 212 -1.88 -19.49 2.22
N SER A 213 -2.81 -19.20 3.11
CA SER A 213 -3.46 -17.90 3.19
C SER A 213 -3.54 -17.48 4.64
N PHE A 214 -3.21 -16.23 4.94
CA PHE A 214 -3.37 -15.69 6.28
C PHE A 214 -3.82 -14.23 6.25
N VAL A 215 -4.48 -13.83 7.34
CA VAL A 215 -4.73 -12.45 7.70
C VAL A 215 -4.20 -12.26 9.11
N LEU A 216 -3.32 -11.29 9.28
CA LEU A 216 -2.85 -10.81 10.58
C LEU A 216 -3.47 -9.44 10.82
N LEU A 217 -4.20 -9.27 11.91
CA LEU A 217 -4.81 -8.01 12.34
C LEU A 217 -4.19 -7.58 13.66
N ARG A 218 -3.71 -6.33 13.75
CA ARG A 218 -3.18 -5.73 14.98
C ARG A 218 -4.24 -4.84 15.63
N PHE A 219 -4.41 -5.01 16.93
CA PHE A 219 -5.37 -4.29 17.75
C PHE A 219 -4.67 -3.34 18.73
N LYS A 220 -5.45 -2.45 19.33
CA LYS A 220 -4.96 -1.45 20.30
C LYS A 220 -4.30 -2.07 21.52
N ASP A 221 -4.78 -3.23 21.97
CA ASP A 221 -4.35 -3.92 23.19
C ASP A 221 -4.78 -5.40 23.12
N ASP A 222 -4.27 -6.18 24.06
CA ASP A 222 -4.48 -7.63 24.13
C ASP A 222 -5.96 -7.96 24.43
N ILE A 223 -6.66 -7.08 25.15
CA ILE A 223 -8.09 -7.24 25.46
C ILE A 223 -8.93 -7.13 24.18
N ALA A 224 -8.65 -6.14 23.33
CA ALA A 224 -9.30 -5.96 22.06
C ALA A 224 -9.00 -7.13 21.11
N ALA A 225 -7.76 -7.63 21.10
CA ALA A 225 -7.38 -8.80 20.32
C ALA A 225 -8.14 -10.07 20.77
N GLY A 226 -8.21 -10.35 22.08
CA GLY A 226 -8.95 -11.49 22.61
C GLY A 226 -10.45 -11.43 22.26
N THR A 227 -11.08 -10.26 22.47
CA THR A 227 -12.48 -10.03 22.10
C THR A 227 -12.71 -10.22 20.59
N ALA A 228 -11.80 -9.70 19.77
CA ALA A 228 -11.88 -9.83 18.31
C ALA A 228 -11.74 -11.29 17.87
N LYS A 229 -10.82 -12.07 18.48
CA LYS A 229 -10.63 -13.49 18.20
C LYS A 229 -11.90 -14.28 18.47
N GLU A 230 -12.55 -14.09 19.61
CA GLU A 230 -13.80 -14.78 19.95
C GLU A 230 -14.89 -14.49 18.90
N SER A 231 -15.07 -13.22 18.54
CA SER A 231 -16.03 -12.83 17.50
C SER A 231 -15.69 -13.40 16.12
N ILE A 232 -14.41 -13.47 15.77
CA ILE A 232 -13.93 -14.04 14.50
C ILE A 232 -14.21 -15.55 14.45
N ILE A 233 -13.93 -16.29 15.53
CA ILE A 233 -14.19 -17.73 15.64
C ILE A 233 -15.69 -18.01 15.46
N GLU A 234 -16.54 -17.24 16.13
CA GLU A 234 -18.00 -17.35 16.01
C GLU A 234 -18.47 -17.12 14.56
N GLN A 235 -17.96 -16.08 13.89
CA GLN A 235 -18.34 -15.73 12.53
C GLN A 235 -17.90 -16.77 11.49
N ILE A 236 -16.72 -17.38 11.67
CA ILE A 236 -16.20 -18.42 10.77
C ILE A 236 -16.89 -19.77 11.04
N GLY A 237 -17.49 -19.95 12.23
CA GLY A 237 -18.13 -21.20 12.63
C GLY A 237 -17.13 -22.30 13.00
N LEU A 238 -15.95 -21.93 13.50
CA LEU A 238 -14.96 -22.90 13.97
C LEU A 238 -15.37 -23.41 15.36
N THR A 239 -15.94 -24.62 15.41
CA THR A 239 -16.14 -25.36 16.66
C THR A 239 -14.86 -26.15 16.98
N ASP A 240 -14.10 -25.66 17.96
CA ASP A 240 -12.88 -26.22 18.55
C ASP A 240 -11.70 -26.63 17.62
N ALA A 241 -10.70 -25.74 17.61
CA ALA A 241 -9.26 -25.86 17.36
C ALA A 241 -8.70 -26.56 16.11
N ALA A 242 -9.44 -27.41 15.39
CA ALA A 242 -8.97 -28.01 14.16
C ALA A 242 -10.11 -28.57 13.31
N ALA A 243 -10.92 -27.71 12.71
CA ALA A 243 -11.88 -28.15 11.70
C ALA A 243 -11.12 -28.57 10.43
N MET A 244 -10.65 -29.82 10.40
CA MET A 244 -10.36 -30.52 9.16
C MET A 244 -11.70 -30.78 8.47
N SER A 245 -11.93 -30.16 7.32
CA SER A 245 -13.03 -30.56 6.45
C SER A 245 -12.80 -32.01 6.02
N GLN A 246 -13.75 -32.91 6.29
CA GLN A 246 -13.67 -34.32 5.88
C GLN A 246 -13.53 -34.50 4.35
N HIS A 247 -13.77 -33.45 3.55
CA HIS A 247 -13.73 -33.48 2.09
C HIS A 247 -12.60 -32.63 1.50
N SER A 248 -11.81 -31.92 2.31
CA SER A 248 -10.65 -31.15 1.86
C SER A 248 -9.57 -31.13 2.95
N ARG A 249 -8.31 -31.45 2.59
CA ARG A 249 -7.14 -31.49 3.51
C ARG A 249 -6.80 -30.15 4.19
N VAL A 250 -7.64 -29.13 4.04
CA VAL A 250 -7.38 -27.76 4.43
C VAL A 250 -7.56 -27.57 5.93
N ALA A 251 -6.53 -27.10 6.61
CA ALA A 251 -6.55 -26.82 8.05
C ALA A 251 -6.59 -25.31 8.29
N MET A 252 -7.59 -24.86 9.06
CA MET A 252 -7.74 -23.46 9.47
C MET A 252 -7.50 -23.30 10.98
N ARG A 253 -6.91 -22.16 11.36
CA ARG A 253 -6.70 -21.75 12.75
C ARG A 253 -7.01 -20.26 12.90
N VAL A 254 -7.51 -19.90 14.07
CA VAL A 254 -7.59 -18.51 14.53
C VAL A 254 -6.81 -18.42 15.84
N LEU A 255 -5.80 -17.56 15.85
CA LEU A 255 -4.82 -17.45 16.93
C LEU A 255 -4.79 -16.03 17.44
N GLU A 256 -4.58 -15.89 18.73
CA GLU A 256 -4.20 -14.63 19.35
C GLU A 256 -2.73 -14.74 19.68
N ILE A 257 -1.97 -13.75 19.24
CA ILE A 257 -0.55 -13.61 19.51
C ILE A 257 -0.38 -12.17 19.95
N SER A 258 -0.17 -11.94 21.24
CA SER A 258 -0.04 -10.57 21.74
C SER A 258 -1.31 -9.75 21.41
N ASN A 259 -1.17 -8.48 21.01
CA ASN A 259 -2.29 -7.66 20.53
C ASN A 259 -2.68 -7.93 19.08
N CYS A 260 -2.34 -9.09 18.52
CA CYS A 260 -2.68 -9.47 17.14
C CYS A 260 -3.58 -10.70 17.10
N VAL A 261 -4.49 -10.73 16.13
CA VAL A 261 -5.25 -11.92 15.75
C VAL A 261 -4.80 -12.39 14.38
N VAL A 262 -4.50 -13.67 14.25
CA VAL A 262 -4.11 -14.32 12.99
C VAL A 262 -5.17 -15.33 12.60
N ILE A 263 -5.74 -15.17 11.41
CA ILE A 263 -6.52 -16.19 10.72
C ILE A 263 -5.59 -16.82 9.70
N ILE A 264 -5.38 -18.14 9.75
CA ILE A 264 -4.47 -18.84 8.86
C ILE A 264 -5.11 -20.13 8.34
N GLN A 265 -4.93 -20.39 7.05
CA GLN A 265 -5.44 -21.56 6.36
C GLN A 265 -4.35 -22.14 5.45
N GLY A 266 -4.01 -23.41 5.68
CA GLY A 266 -3.01 -24.14 4.90
C GLY A 266 -3.59 -25.39 4.23
N ARG A 267 -2.97 -25.84 3.13
CA ARG A 267 -3.29 -27.13 2.49
C ARG A 267 -3.04 -28.34 3.41
N ASP A 268 -2.08 -28.20 4.32
CA ASP A 268 -1.76 -29.13 5.41
C ASP A 268 -1.79 -28.36 6.74
N SER A 269 -1.39 -28.99 7.85
CA SER A 269 -1.33 -28.31 9.16
C SER A 269 -0.38 -27.10 9.11
N PRO A 270 -0.84 -25.87 9.39
CA PRO A 270 -0.03 -24.66 9.29
C PRO A 270 0.87 -24.43 10.52
N ASP A 271 1.22 -25.46 11.29
CA ASP A 271 1.89 -25.29 12.59
C ASP A 271 3.29 -24.67 12.48
N ALA A 272 4.00 -24.92 11.38
CA ALA A 272 5.30 -24.30 11.12
C ALA A 272 5.14 -22.80 10.83
N GLU A 273 4.17 -22.43 10.00
CA GLU A 273 3.83 -21.06 9.66
C GLU A 273 3.33 -20.29 10.88
N VAL A 274 2.54 -20.94 11.75
CA VAL A 274 2.11 -20.39 13.03
C VAL A 274 3.30 -20.03 13.91
N ARG A 275 4.27 -20.94 14.09
CA ARG A 275 5.49 -20.64 14.87
C ARG A 275 6.30 -19.49 14.27
N ARG A 276 6.34 -19.36 12.94
CA ARG A 276 7.00 -18.24 12.25
C ARG A 276 6.25 -16.93 12.50
N LEU A 277 4.92 -16.91 12.35
CA LEU A 277 4.09 -15.74 12.63
C LEU A 277 4.20 -15.27 14.08
N THR A 278 4.26 -16.20 15.04
CA THR A 278 4.49 -15.85 16.45
C THR A 278 5.82 -15.11 16.63
N ARG A 279 6.93 -15.66 16.11
CA ARG A 279 8.25 -14.98 16.17
C ARG A 279 8.21 -13.60 15.50
N ILE A 280 7.51 -13.47 14.38
CA ILE A 280 7.38 -12.20 13.64
C ILE A 280 6.65 -11.16 14.49
N VAL A 281 5.47 -11.50 15.01
CA VAL A 281 4.67 -10.57 15.84
C VAL A 281 5.45 -10.13 17.08
N ASP A 282 6.13 -11.06 17.75
CA ASP A 282 6.93 -10.75 18.94
C ASP A 282 8.12 -9.82 18.60
N SER A 283 8.72 -9.96 17.41
CA SER A 283 9.80 -9.08 16.97
C SER A 283 9.35 -7.65 16.67
N VAL A 284 8.09 -7.45 16.24
CA VAL A 284 7.57 -6.11 15.90
C VAL A 284 7.13 -5.35 17.14
N ARG A 285 6.78 -6.05 18.22
CA ARG A 285 6.43 -5.44 19.52
C ARG A 285 7.56 -4.68 20.19
N SER A 286 8.82 -5.01 19.87
CA SER A 286 10.00 -4.41 20.50
C SER A 286 10.47 -3.09 19.86
N PHE A 287 9.68 -2.48 18.96
CA PHE A 287 10.03 -1.25 18.24
C PHE A 287 9.14 -0.06 18.64
#